data_AF-A0A2E3AUA8-F1
#
_entry.id   AF-A0A2E3AUA8-F1
#
_cell.length_a   1.000
_cell.length_b   1.000
_cell.length_c   1.000
_cell.angle_alpha   90.00
_cell.angle_beta   90.00
_cell.angle_gamma   90.00
#
_symmetry.space_group_name_H-M   'P 1'
#
loop_
_entity.id
_entity.type
_entity.pdbx_description
1 polymer ?
#
loop_
_entity_poly.entity_id
_entity_poly.type
_entity_poly.pdbx_seq_one_letter_code
_entity_poly.pdbx_strand_id
1 'polypeptide(L)'
;MMASLKQVDPVPDAKPVTLEEGISLLEAGQGEGLVVDLGNGRMASADGHRGTDGLLQRLRGHRMMLSLASGGADLSRFEGMNDSLIVAPLVQEILDAAAQKD
;
A
#
# COMPACT_ATOMS: atom_id res chain seq x y z
N MET A 1 -5.18 -1.68 42.42
CA MET A 1 -5.14 -2.35 41.10
C MET A 1 -4.32 -1.47 40.18
N MET A 2 -3.08 -1.87 39.88
CA MET A 2 -2.14 -1.06 39.10
C MET A 2 -2.40 -1.31 37.61
N ALA A 3 -2.79 -0.26 36.88
CA ALA A 3 -2.92 -0.31 35.43
C ALA A 3 -1.52 -0.41 34.81
N SER A 4 -1.21 -1.55 34.21
CA SER A 4 0.02 -1.73 33.44
C SER A 4 -0.06 -0.87 32.19
N LEU A 5 0.64 0.26 32.20
CA LEU A 5 0.85 1.10 31.04
C LEU A 5 1.61 0.25 30.02
N LYS A 6 0.92 -0.13 28.95
CA LYS A 6 1.48 -0.85 27.81
C LYS A 6 2.70 -0.07 27.33
N GLN A 7 3.88 -0.63 27.56
CA GLN A 7 5.15 -0.10 27.13
C GLN A 7 5.07 0.07 25.62
N VAL A 8 5.08 1.32 25.15
CA VAL A 8 5.21 1.63 23.73
C VAL A 8 6.69 1.42 23.43
N ASP A 9 7.02 0.33 22.72
CA ASP A 9 8.37 0.10 22.24
C ASP A 9 8.86 1.37 21.51
N PRO A 10 10.11 1.82 21.74
CA PRO A 10 10.63 2.98 21.07
C PRO A 10 10.58 2.72 19.56
N VAL A 11 9.83 3.58 18.86
CA VAL A 11 9.81 3.61 17.40
C VAL A 11 11.27 3.64 16.95
N PRO A 12 11.73 2.68 16.13
CA PRO A 12 13.11 2.65 15.70
C PRO A 12 13.46 4.00 15.06
N ASP A 13 14.67 4.47 15.33
CA ASP A 13 15.30 5.72 14.85
C ASP A 13 15.50 5.71 13.31
N ALA A 14 14.66 4.95 12.60
CA ALA A 14 14.62 4.85 11.16
C ALA A 14 14.03 6.18 10.64
N LYS A 15 14.91 6.98 10.03
CA LYS A 15 14.52 8.19 9.32
C LYS A 15 13.35 7.86 8.36
N PRO A 16 12.24 8.59 8.43
CA PRO A 16 11.11 8.37 7.54
C PRO A 16 11.53 8.55 6.08
N VAL A 17 11.15 7.61 5.23
CA VAL A 17 11.36 7.70 3.78
C VAL A 17 10.13 8.25 3.08
N THR A 18 10.30 8.75 1.87
CA THR A 18 9.18 9.23 1.05
C THR A 18 8.31 8.07 0.55
N LEU A 19 7.09 8.38 0.06
CA LEU A 19 6.19 7.38 -0.52
C LEU A 19 6.84 6.54 -1.63
N GLU A 20 7.46 7.18 -2.62
CA GLU A 20 8.07 6.46 -3.76
C GLU A 20 9.29 5.66 -3.32
N GLU A 21 10.14 6.22 -2.46
CA GLU A 21 11.29 5.53 -1.90
C GLU A 21 10.87 4.31 -1.08
N GLY A 22 9.82 4.43 -0.27
CA GLY A 22 9.27 3.33 0.50
C GLY A 22 8.73 2.20 -0.38
N ILE A 23 8.04 2.54 -1.48
CA ILE A 23 7.59 1.54 -2.46
C ILE A 23 8.80 0.81 -3.07
N SER A 24 9.83 1.54 -3.53
CA SER A 24 11.02 0.93 -4.11
C SER A 24 11.77 0.02 -3.15
N LEU A 25 11.94 0.43 -1.88
CA LEU A 25 12.60 -0.39 -0.86
C LEU A 25 11.80 -1.66 -0.55
N LEU A 26 10.47 -1.56 -0.46
CA LEU A 26 9.60 -2.71 -0.25
C LEU A 26 9.63 -3.70 -1.41
N GLU A 27 9.66 -3.20 -2.66
CA GLU A 27 9.79 -4.03 -3.86
C GLU A 27 11.17 -4.72 -3.94
N ALA A 28 12.21 -4.09 -3.39
CA ALA A 28 13.54 -4.67 -3.25
C ALA A 28 13.68 -5.64 -2.05
N GLY A 29 12.61 -5.86 -1.28
CA GLY A 29 12.64 -6.71 -0.08
C GLY A 29 13.32 -6.07 1.14
N GLN A 30 13.60 -4.76 1.10
CA GLN A 30 14.25 -3.98 2.16
C GLN A 30 13.23 -3.25 3.06
N GLY A 31 12.11 -3.92 3.35
CA GLY A 31 10.97 -3.33 4.07
C GLY A 31 11.01 -3.42 5.59
N GLU A 32 11.98 -4.14 6.16
CA GLU A 32 12.06 -4.38 7.61
C GLU A 32 12.33 -3.07 8.37
N GLY A 33 11.52 -2.77 9.38
CA GLY A 33 11.64 -1.54 10.19
C GLY A 33 11.37 -0.24 9.42
N LEU A 34 10.85 -0.32 8.20
CA LEU A 34 10.60 0.84 7.36
C LEU A 34 9.44 1.70 7.89
N VAL A 35 9.68 3.01 7.96
CA VAL A 35 8.64 4.01 8.23
C VAL A 35 8.54 4.94 7.03
N VAL A 36 7.33 5.08 6.49
CA VAL A 36 7.06 5.87 5.28
C VAL A 36 6.22 7.08 5.65
N ASP A 37 6.69 8.27 5.26
CA ASP A 37 5.96 9.53 5.38
C ASP A 37 4.96 9.66 4.21
N LEU A 38 3.67 9.75 4.55
CA LEU A 38 2.57 9.96 3.62
C LEU A 38 2.22 11.44 3.44
N GLY A 39 2.97 12.34 4.06
CA GLY A 39 2.70 13.76 4.14
C GLY A 39 1.66 14.11 5.20
N ASN A 40 1.52 15.40 5.49
CA ASN A 40 0.57 15.94 6.47
C ASN A 40 0.69 15.30 7.88
N GLY A 41 1.91 14.92 8.27
CA GLY A 41 2.19 14.29 9.56
C GLY A 41 1.70 12.84 9.68
N ARG A 42 1.34 12.19 8.57
CA ARG A 42 0.89 10.80 8.54
C ARG A 42 2.05 9.87 8.22
N MET A 43 2.21 8.85 9.06
CA MET A 43 3.27 7.85 8.94
C MET A 43 2.67 6.46 8.72
N ALA A 44 3.35 5.61 7.95
CA ALA A 44 2.96 4.23 7.72
C ALA A 44 4.12 3.27 7.95
N SER A 45 3.83 2.16 8.60
CA SER A 45 4.78 1.10 8.97
C SER A 45 4.16 -0.27 8.73
N ALA A 46 4.98 -1.32 8.85
CA ALA A 46 4.62 -2.71 8.65
C ALA A 46 3.98 -3.38 9.89
N ASP A 47 3.48 -2.61 10.87
CA ASP A 47 3.04 -3.09 12.20
C ASP A 47 1.79 -4.00 12.20
N GLY A 48 1.21 -4.25 11.02
CA GLY A 48 0.00 -5.08 10.85
C GLY A 48 0.30 -6.53 10.51
N HIS A 49 -0.72 -7.39 10.58
CA HIS A 49 -0.61 -8.84 10.34
C HIS A 49 -0.11 -9.26 8.94
N ARG A 50 -0.12 -8.35 7.96
CA ARG A 50 0.38 -8.57 6.59
C ARG A 50 1.81 -8.06 6.39
N GLY A 51 2.45 -7.53 7.43
CA GLY A 51 3.83 -7.06 7.40
C GLY A 51 4.12 -6.08 6.26
N THR A 52 5.28 -6.27 5.64
CA THR A 52 5.82 -5.47 4.52
C THR A 52 4.95 -5.55 3.27
N ASP A 53 4.37 -6.72 2.97
CA ASP A 53 3.51 -6.90 1.79
C ASP A 53 2.22 -6.09 1.91
N GLY A 54 1.63 -6.10 3.11
CA GLY A 54 0.47 -5.27 3.42
C GLY A 54 0.79 -3.77 3.39
N LEU A 55 1.99 -3.38 3.84
CA LEU A 55 2.46 -2.01 3.72
C LEU A 55 2.59 -1.62 2.24
N LEU A 56 3.27 -2.41 1.41
CA LEU A 56 3.45 -2.16 -0.02
C LEU A 56 2.11 -1.97 -0.75
N GLN A 57 1.13 -2.84 -0.46
CA GLN A 57 -0.21 -2.73 -1.03
C GLN A 57 -0.89 -1.40 -0.65
N ARG A 58 -0.79 -0.98 0.62
CA ARG A 58 -1.35 0.30 1.09
C ARG A 58 -0.67 1.50 0.44
N LEU A 59 0.65 1.48 0.28
CA LEU A 59 1.40 2.57 -0.36
C LEU A 59 1.04 2.72 -1.84
N ARG A 60 0.98 1.61 -2.58
CA ARG A 60 0.53 1.59 -3.98
C ARG A 60 -0.89 2.16 -4.12
N GLY A 61 -1.81 1.73 -3.24
CA GLY A 61 -3.17 2.27 -3.18
C GLY A 61 -3.21 3.77 -2.88
N HIS A 62 -2.37 4.25 -1.96
CA HIS A 62 -2.25 5.66 -1.63
C HIS A 62 -1.74 6.49 -2.82
N ARG A 63 -0.68 6.04 -3.50
CA ARG A 63 -0.14 6.68 -4.71
C ARG A 63 -1.20 6.80 -5.81
N MET A 64 -2.00 5.76 -6.00
CA MET A 64 -3.12 5.75 -6.94
C MET A 64 -4.16 6.81 -6.56
N MET A 65 -4.57 6.88 -5.30
CA MET A 65 -5.54 7.89 -4.82
C MET A 65 -5.02 9.32 -5.01
N LEU A 66 -3.73 9.59 -4.75
CA LEU A 66 -3.12 10.91 -5.00
C LEU A 66 -3.16 11.26 -6.50
N SER A 67 -2.92 10.29 -7.36
CA SER A 67 -2.94 10.47 -8.81
C SER A 67 -4.36 10.77 -9.32
N LEU A 68 -5.38 10.09 -8.77
CA LEU A 68 -6.78 10.36 -9.06
C LEU A 68 -7.22 11.74 -8.58
N ALA A 69 -6.87 12.10 -7.33
CA ALA A 69 -7.25 13.37 -6.72
C ALA A 69 -6.60 14.59 -7.40
N SER A 70 -5.42 14.43 -8.01
CA SER A 70 -4.75 15.49 -8.77
C SER A 70 -5.32 15.72 -10.17
N GLY A 71 -6.38 15.01 -10.55
CA GLY A 71 -7.08 15.18 -11.84
C GLY A 71 -6.27 14.74 -13.06
N GLY A 72 -5.15 14.03 -12.85
CA GLY A 72 -4.16 13.73 -13.89
C GLY A 72 -3.92 12.25 -14.17
N ALA A 73 -4.67 11.31 -13.56
CA ALA A 73 -4.38 9.90 -13.77
C ALA A 73 -5.05 9.36 -15.04
N ASP A 74 -4.30 9.34 -16.14
CA ASP A 74 -4.39 8.22 -17.07
C ASP A 74 -3.98 6.94 -16.31
N LEU A 75 -4.97 6.11 -15.98
CA LEU A 75 -4.78 4.88 -15.22
C LEU A 75 -3.92 3.85 -15.96
N SER A 76 -3.77 4.01 -17.29
CA SER A 76 -2.95 3.17 -18.16
C SER A 76 -1.48 3.11 -17.70
N ARG A 77 -0.97 4.15 -17.04
CA ARG A 77 0.41 4.19 -16.51
C ARG A 77 0.65 3.21 -15.35
N PHE A 78 -0.41 2.74 -14.70
CA PHE A 78 -0.34 1.76 -13.62
C PHE A 78 -0.47 0.31 -14.13
N GLU A 79 -0.69 0.10 -15.43
CA GLU A 79 -0.81 -1.24 -16.05
C GLU A 79 0.50 -2.04 -16.08
N GLY A 80 1.62 -1.48 -15.61
CA GLY A 80 2.88 -2.20 -15.45
C GLY A 80 2.87 -3.31 -14.38
N MET A 81 1.78 -3.49 -13.63
CA MET A 81 1.60 -4.56 -12.63
C MET A 81 0.62 -5.64 -13.09
N ASN A 82 0.50 -5.84 -14.41
CA ASN A 82 -0.11 -7.03 -14.98
C ASN A 82 0.88 -8.21 -14.92
N ASP A 83 1.23 -8.65 -13.70
CA ASP A 83 1.46 -10.08 -13.56
C ASP A 83 0.09 -10.71 -13.69
N SER A 84 -0.07 -11.58 -14.70
CA SER A 84 -1.33 -12.18 -15.12
C SER A 84 -2.15 -12.59 -13.90
N LEU A 85 -3.18 -11.81 -13.57
CA LEU A 85 -4.12 -12.16 -12.53
C LEU A 85 -4.83 -13.42 -13.03
N ILE A 86 -4.50 -14.58 -12.47
CA ILE A 86 -5.25 -15.80 -12.72
C ILE A 86 -6.60 -15.62 -12.03
N VAL A 87 -7.55 -15.07 -12.78
CA VAL A 87 -8.94 -14.90 -12.35
C VAL A 87 -9.62 -16.26 -12.45
N ALA A 88 -10.21 -16.72 -11.34
CA ALA A 88 -11.01 -17.94 -11.35
C ALA A 88 -12.22 -17.76 -12.29
N PRO A 89 -12.63 -18.79 -13.05
CA PRO A 89 -13.68 -18.66 -14.09
C PRO A 89 -14.97 -17.98 -13.60
N LEU A 90 -15.41 -18.31 -12.38
CA LEU A 90 -16.60 -17.71 -11.77
C LEU A 90 -16.48 -16.20 -11.53
N VAL A 91 -15.28 -15.71 -11.24
CA VAL A 91 -15.04 -14.27 -11.03
C VAL A 91 -15.03 -13.55 -12.38
N GLN A 92 -14.52 -14.18 -13.43
CA GLN A 92 -14.57 -13.63 -14.79
C GLN A 92 -16.01 -13.43 -15.26
N GLU A 93 -16.88 -14.41 -15.04
CA GLU A 93 -18.31 -14.31 -15.40
C GLU A 93 -19.01 -13.13 -14.70
N ILE A 94 -18.68 -12.86 -13.43
CA ILE A 94 -19.24 -11.72 -12.67
C ILE A 94 -18.75 -10.39 -13.25
N LEU A 95 -17.46 -10.30 -13.60
CA LEU A 95 -16.88 -9.09 -14.20
C LEU A 95 -17.47 -8.81 -15.58
N ASP A 96 -17.65 -9.85 -16.40
CA ASP A 96 -18.26 -9.73 -17.74
C ASP A 96 -19.72 -9.28 -17.65
N ALA A 97 -20.49 -9.83 -16.70
CA ALA A 97 -21.87 -9.42 -16.45
C ALA A 97 -21.98 -7.97 -15.94
N ALA A 98 -21.01 -7.51 -15.14
CA ALA A 98 -20.97 -6.14 -14.65
C ALA A 98 -20.58 -5.13 -15.74
N ALA A 99 -19.75 -5.54 -16.70
CA ALA A 99 -19.35 -4.71 -17.85
C ALA A 99 -20.45 -4.56 -18.91
N GLN A 100 -21.46 -5.42 -18.89
CA GLN A 100 -22.59 -5.44 -19.84
C GLN A 100 -23.76 -4.52 -19.46
N LYS A 101 -23.59 -3.60 -18.52
CA LYS A 101 -24.64 -2.62 -18.18
C LYS A 101 -24.64 -1.42 -19.13
N ASP A 102 -25.65 -1.41 -20.01
CA ASP A 102 -26.25 -0.23 -20.65
C ASP A 102 -26.95 0.65 -19.59
#